data_AF-A0A2D6EZX7-F1
#
_entry.id   AF-A0A2D6EZX7-F1
#
_cell.length_a   1.000
_cell.length_b   1.000
_cell.length_c   1.000
_cell.angle_alpha   90.00
_cell.angle_beta   90.00
_cell.angle_gamma   90.00
#
_symmetry.space_group_name_H-M   'P 1'
#
loop_
_entity.id
_entity.type
_entity.pdbx_description
1 polymer ?
#
loop_
_entity_poly.entity_id
_entity_poly.type
_entity_poly.pdbx_seq_one_letter_code
_entity_poly.pdbx_strand_id
1 'polypeptide(L)'
;MAHYATLTIVKQRLRVEDSSLDDELSDYIDEIDTYVNRKLRRKLGHKNEYGDEIVLPLTTETIPALTFDLNTISNDLVIGKFRHETTADDALWKKADEELEEFLTETYGWATSSAFKMNPQLTFTPTSGSASATVTVSGSEFGIRNKLKVYFNGQEMTTSPDPLVADDKGSFSGTTFTIPAGTTAGTFELKVVGVTPTDWKKHDLKTGYARHRFRVV
;
A
#
# COMPACT_ATOMS: atom_id res chain seq x y z
N MET A 1 4.75 21.30 5.43
CA MET A 1 5.51 20.05 5.19
C MET A 1 4.49 18.91 5.17
N ALA A 2 4.79 17.74 4.60
CA ALA A 2 3.88 16.60 4.72
C ALA A 2 4.10 15.97 6.10
N HIS A 3 3.03 15.52 6.77
CA HIS A 3 3.08 14.95 8.12
C HIS A 3 2.32 13.63 8.17
N TYR A 4 2.77 12.69 9.00
CA TYR A 4 2.03 11.45 9.24
C TYR A 4 0.84 11.65 10.16
N ALA A 5 0.98 12.54 11.15
CA ALA A 5 -0.07 12.90 12.10
C ALA A 5 -0.74 14.22 11.68
N THR A 6 -1.98 14.43 12.13
CA THR A 6 -2.77 15.63 11.81
C THR A 6 -3.05 16.41 13.08
N LEU A 7 -2.66 17.70 13.10
CA LEU A 7 -2.85 18.59 14.25
C LEU A 7 -4.28 18.58 14.78
N THR A 8 -5.28 18.69 13.89
CA THR A 8 -6.70 18.65 14.27
C THR A 8 -7.09 17.35 14.98
N ILE A 9 -6.59 16.19 14.51
CA ILE A 9 -6.88 14.89 15.13
C ILE A 9 -6.22 14.81 16.51
N VAL A 10 -4.96 15.24 16.61
CA VAL A 10 -4.21 15.27 17.88
C VAL A 10 -4.93 16.15 18.92
N LYS A 11 -5.31 17.38 18.55
CA LYS A 11 -6.05 18.31 19.42
C LYS A 11 -7.39 17.71 19.88
N GLN A 12 -8.16 17.15 18.96
CA GLN A 12 -9.44 16.52 19.26
C GLN A 12 -9.27 15.36 20.27
N ARG A 13 -8.24 14.53 20.11
CA ARG A 13 -7.98 13.39 21.01
C ARG A 13 -7.43 13.82 22.36
N LEU A 14 -6.63 14.89 22.41
CA LEU A 14 -6.15 15.50 23.66
C LEU A 14 -7.24 16.31 24.38
N ARG A 15 -8.35 16.64 23.70
CA ARG A 15 -9.42 17.53 24.19
C ARG A 15 -8.89 18.92 24.51
N VAL A 16 -8.02 19.42 23.63
CA VAL A 16 -7.44 20.76 23.68
C VAL A 16 -8.25 21.67 22.75
N GLU A 17 -8.43 22.93 23.14
CA GLU A 17 -9.12 23.91 22.32
C GLU A 17 -8.39 24.13 20.99
N ASP A 18 -9.14 24.31 19.91
CA ASP A 18 -8.57 24.36 18.56
C ASP A 18 -7.61 25.55 18.34
N SER A 19 -7.71 26.60 19.14
CA SER A 19 -6.83 27.78 19.07
C SER A 19 -5.61 27.72 20.01
N SER A 20 -5.35 26.58 20.64
CA SER A 20 -4.31 26.44 21.65
C SER A 20 -3.31 25.33 21.32
N LEU A 21 -2.07 25.53 21.78
CA LEU A 21 -0.94 24.60 21.64
C LEU A 21 -0.56 24.27 20.18
N ASP A 22 -0.92 25.12 19.21
CA ASP A 22 -0.63 24.92 17.79
C ASP A 22 0.85 24.72 17.52
N ASP A 23 1.70 25.64 17.99
CA ASP A 23 3.14 25.60 17.78
C ASP A 23 3.76 24.39 18.50
N GLU A 24 3.41 24.19 19.77
CA GLU A 24 3.96 23.09 20.59
C GLU A 24 3.59 21.71 20.02
N LEU A 25 2.33 21.49 19.65
CA LEU A 25 1.90 20.22 19.05
C LEU A 25 2.46 20.03 17.64
N SER A 26 2.70 21.11 16.89
CA SER A 26 3.36 21.03 15.58
C SER A 26 4.82 20.62 15.72
N ASP A 27 5.54 21.11 16.73
CA ASP A 27 6.91 20.68 17.05
C ASP A 27 6.95 19.17 17.37
N TYR A 28 6.00 18.68 18.18
CA TYR A 28 5.89 17.23 18.43
C TYR A 28 5.59 16.44 17.15
N ILE A 29 4.74 16.95 16.26
CA ILE A 29 4.46 16.31 14.97
C ILE A 29 5.74 16.19 14.13
N ASP A 30 6.55 17.25 14.03
CA ASP A 30 7.82 17.23 13.28
C ASP A 30 8.83 16.22 13.87
N GLU A 31 8.88 16.11 15.20
CA GLU A 31 9.70 15.12 15.87
C GLU A 31 9.22 13.69 15.60
N ILE A 32 7.91 13.46 15.58
CA ILE A 32 7.33 12.16 15.23
C ILE A 32 7.55 11.84 13.76
N ASP A 33 7.46 12.80 12.85
CA ASP A 33 7.80 12.59 11.45
C ASP A 33 9.25 12.14 11.29
N THR A 34 10.18 12.78 12.00
CA THR A 34 11.59 12.38 12.00
C THR A 34 11.77 10.96 12.54
N TYR A 35 11.03 10.60 13.59
CA TYR A 35 11.06 9.28 14.19
C TYR A 35 10.53 8.20 13.25
N VAL A 36 9.32 8.39 12.70
CA VAL A 36 8.65 7.48 11.78
C VAL A 36 9.43 7.37 10.48
N ASN A 37 9.97 8.48 9.94
CA ASN A 37 10.85 8.47 8.77
C ASN A 37 12.06 7.56 8.96
N ARG A 38 12.70 7.61 10.14
CA ARG A 38 13.87 6.76 10.43
C ARG A 38 13.50 5.28 10.45
N LYS A 39 12.36 4.93 11.05
CA LYS A 39 11.87 3.56 11.15
C LYS A 39 11.44 3.03 9.78
N LEU A 40 10.68 3.82 9.02
CA LEU A 40 10.33 3.53 7.62
C LEU A 40 11.57 3.39 6.76
N ARG A 41 12.58 4.26 6.89
CA ARG A 41 13.80 4.15 6.09
C ARG A 41 14.57 2.85 6.37
N ARG A 42 14.57 2.38 7.62
CA ARG A 42 15.16 1.08 7.99
C ARG A 42 14.41 -0.09 7.37
N LYS A 43 13.09 0.01 7.21
CA LYS A 43 12.24 -1.05 6.64
C LYS A 43 12.16 -0.97 5.11
N LEU A 44 11.87 0.19 4.54
CA LEU A 44 11.66 0.38 3.11
C LEU A 44 12.96 0.57 2.32
N GLY A 45 14.02 1.04 2.97
CA GLY A 45 15.22 1.53 2.30
C GLY A 45 14.99 2.86 1.56
N HIS A 46 15.80 3.10 0.53
CA HIS A 46 15.76 4.34 -0.25
C HIS A 46 15.05 4.19 -1.59
N LYS A 47 14.92 2.96 -2.10
CA LYS A 47 14.37 2.70 -3.43
C LYS A 47 13.35 1.57 -3.40
N ASN A 48 12.33 1.69 -4.24
CA ASN A 48 11.35 0.63 -4.46
C ASN A 48 11.91 -0.47 -5.38
N GLU A 49 11.12 -1.52 -5.63
CA GLU A 49 11.48 -2.60 -6.55
C GLU A 49 11.70 -2.18 -8.00
N TYR A 50 11.25 -0.99 -8.40
CA TYR A 50 11.46 -0.43 -9.75
C TYR A 50 12.71 0.46 -9.83
N GLY A 51 13.37 0.72 -8.70
CA GLY A 51 14.57 1.56 -8.60
C GLY A 51 14.28 3.06 -8.40
N ASP A 52 13.01 3.45 -8.26
CA ASP A 52 12.59 4.82 -7.94
C ASP A 52 12.84 5.13 -6.47
N GLU A 53 13.09 6.39 -6.16
CA GLU A 53 13.30 6.84 -4.79
C GLU A 53 12.01 6.83 -3.96
N ILE A 54 12.08 6.29 -2.75
CA ILE A 54 10.99 6.38 -1.77
C ILE A 54 11.09 7.72 -1.06
N VAL A 55 10.13 8.60 -1.36
CA VAL A 55 9.99 9.92 -0.75
C VAL A 55 9.32 9.80 0.62
N LEU A 56 9.90 10.45 1.62
CA LEU A 56 9.39 10.52 2.99
C LEU A 56 9.28 12.01 3.39
N PRO A 57 8.27 12.43 4.16
CA PRO A 57 7.18 11.62 4.71
C PRO A 57 6.24 11.02 3.67
N LEU A 58 5.63 9.87 3.97
CA LEU A 58 4.63 9.26 3.08
C LEU A 58 3.38 10.15 3.03
N THR A 59 2.75 10.20 1.86
CA THR A 59 1.46 10.85 1.63
C THR A 59 0.51 9.87 0.94
N THR A 60 -0.75 10.24 0.72
CA THR A 60 -1.70 9.44 -0.06
C THR A 60 -1.34 9.33 -1.56
N GLU A 61 -0.26 10.00 -1.98
CA GLU A 61 0.27 10.03 -3.34
C GLU A 61 1.67 9.43 -3.45
N THR A 62 2.40 9.27 -2.34
CA THR A 62 3.69 8.58 -2.36
C THR A 62 3.51 7.09 -2.59
N ILE A 63 4.61 6.44 -2.93
CA ILE A 63 4.68 4.99 -3.06
C ILE A 63 5.83 4.46 -2.19
N PRO A 64 5.52 3.73 -1.11
CA PRO A 64 4.18 3.36 -0.62
C PRO A 64 3.33 4.56 -0.18
N ALA A 65 2.00 4.41 -0.17
CA ALA A 65 1.09 5.46 0.29
C ALA A 65 0.97 5.47 1.82
N LEU A 66 0.69 6.63 2.40
CA LEU A 66 0.30 6.77 3.80
C LEU A 66 -1.01 6.03 4.04
N THR A 67 -0.96 4.99 4.88
CA THR A 67 -2.14 4.21 5.27
C THR A 67 -2.89 4.88 6.43
N PHE A 68 -4.17 4.54 6.58
CA PHE A 68 -4.97 4.97 7.73
C PHE A 68 -4.36 4.50 9.06
N ASP A 69 -3.85 3.27 9.11
CA ASP A 69 -3.25 2.70 10.31
C ASP A 69 -1.98 3.47 10.71
N LEU A 70 -1.08 3.74 9.76
CA LEU A 70 0.15 4.51 10.04
C LEU A 70 -0.18 5.96 10.45
N ASN A 71 -1.19 6.58 9.85
CA ASN A 71 -1.69 7.89 10.28
C ASN A 71 -2.22 7.83 11.73
N THR A 72 -3.02 6.82 12.06
CA THR A 72 -3.58 6.63 13.41
C THR A 72 -2.48 6.43 14.44
N ILE A 73 -1.55 5.51 14.19
CA ILE A 73 -0.38 5.25 15.04
C ILE A 73 0.46 6.51 15.22
N SER A 74 0.65 7.30 14.16
CA SER A 74 1.41 8.56 14.24
C SER A 74 0.71 9.60 15.10
N ASN A 75 -0.62 9.71 15.03
CA ASN A 75 -1.38 10.54 15.96
C ASN A 75 -1.22 10.06 17.40
N ASP A 76 -1.23 8.75 17.65
CA ASP A 76 -1.01 8.15 18.97
C ASP A 76 0.40 8.39 19.50
N LEU A 77 1.42 8.34 18.64
CA LEU A 77 2.81 8.67 18.99
C LEU A 77 2.95 10.13 19.44
N VAL A 78 2.31 11.08 18.73
CA VAL A 78 2.31 12.50 19.12
C VAL A 78 1.67 12.67 20.49
N ILE A 79 0.49 12.07 20.69
CA ILE A 79 -0.24 12.12 21.97
C ILE A 79 0.58 11.49 23.11
N GLY A 80 1.17 10.32 22.85
CA GLY A 80 1.99 9.59 23.80
C GLY A 80 3.22 10.40 24.21
N LYS A 81 3.88 11.04 23.24
CA LYS A 81 5.04 11.89 23.49
C LYS A 81 4.68 13.16 24.27
N PHE A 82 3.65 13.88 23.86
CA PHE A 82 3.17 15.06 24.58
C PHE A 82 2.82 14.72 26.04
N ARG A 83 2.13 13.60 26.29
CA ARG A 83 1.81 13.14 27.65
C ARG A 83 3.05 12.71 28.42
N HIS A 84 4.01 12.06 27.76
CA HIS A 84 5.26 11.70 28.39
C HIS A 84 6.01 12.93 28.91
N GLU A 85 6.14 13.97 28.09
CA GLU A 85 6.84 15.19 28.49
C GLU A 85 6.08 16.00 29.56
N THR A 86 4.75 15.95 29.56
CA THR A 86 3.92 16.73 30.50
C THR A 86 3.65 16.02 31.84
N THR A 87 3.58 14.68 31.85
CA THR A 87 3.21 13.90 33.05
C THR A 87 4.26 12.87 33.46
N ALA A 88 5.40 12.78 32.76
CA ALA A 88 6.44 11.76 32.94
C ALA A 88 5.96 10.31 32.78
N ASP A 89 4.78 10.09 32.16
CA ASP A 89 4.20 8.76 31.91
C ASP A 89 4.48 8.34 30.47
N ASP A 90 5.25 7.27 30.29
CA ASP A 90 5.64 6.75 28.96
C ASP A 90 4.75 5.62 28.45
N ALA A 91 3.70 5.21 29.17
CA ALA A 91 2.91 4.04 28.82
C ALA A 91 2.22 4.17 27.44
N LEU A 92 1.67 5.35 27.13
CA LEU A 92 1.03 5.62 25.83
C LEU A 92 2.06 5.70 24.70
N TRP A 93 3.21 6.31 24.96
CA TRP A 93 4.32 6.36 24.00
C TRP A 93 4.81 4.95 23.65
N LYS A 94 5.09 4.12 24.66
CA LYS A 94 5.54 2.73 24.47
C LYS A 94 4.53 1.92 23.69
N LYS A 95 3.25 2.02 24.03
CA LYS A 95 2.17 1.31 23.32
C LYS A 95 2.13 1.69 21.85
N ALA A 96 2.18 2.99 21.54
CA ALA A 96 2.15 3.47 20.16
C ALA A 96 3.43 3.09 19.38
N ASP A 97 4.59 3.06 20.04
CA ASP A 97 5.85 2.60 19.43
C ASP A 97 5.85 1.09 19.13
N GLU A 98 5.28 0.29 20.03
CA GLU A 98 5.08 -1.15 19.82
C GLU A 98 4.13 -1.40 18.64
N GLU A 99 3.00 -0.68 18.58
CA GLU A 99 2.06 -0.74 17.45
C GLU A 99 2.71 -0.31 16.13
N LEU A 100 3.59 0.70 16.15
CA LEU A 100 4.35 1.10 14.97
C LEU A 100 5.26 -0.05 14.50
N GLU A 101 6.02 -0.68 15.40
CA GLU A 101 6.92 -1.77 15.02
C GLU A 101 6.19 -3.00 14.51
N GLU A 102 5.03 -3.33 15.10
CA GLU A 102 4.12 -4.37 14.62
C GLU A 102 3.63 -4.03 13.22
N PHE A 103 3.03 -2.85 13.02
CA PHE A 103 2.57 -2.36 11.73
C PHE A 103 3.66 -2.42 10.65
N LEU A 104 4.86 -1.92 10.96
CA LEU A 104 5.98 -1.92 10.03
C LEU A 104 6.42 -3.34 9.67
N THR A 105 6.34 -4.27 10.60
CA THR A 105 6.72 -5.67 10.38
C THR A 105 5.65 -6.42 9.59
N GLU A 106 4.37 -6.19 9.86
CA GLU A 106 3.27 -6.80 9.13
C GLU A 106 3.14 -6.26 7.70
N THR A 107 3.27 -4.94 7.55
CA THR A 107 3.06 -4.26 6.26
C THR A 107 4.28 -4.36 5.35
N TYR A 108 5.49 -4.24 5.90
CA TYR A 108 6.73 -4.14 5.12
C TYR A 108 7.74 -5.27 5.35
N GLY A 109 7.48 -6.18 6.29
CA GLY A 109 8.31 -7.36 6.54
C GLY A 109 9.69 -7.08 7.15
N TRP A 110 10.54 -8.11 7.15
CA TRP A 110 11.94 -8.06 7.63
C TRP A 110 12.87 -7.56 6.53
N ALA A 111 12.72 -6.32 6.09
CA ALA A 111 13.65 -5.79 5.10
C ALA A 111 14.95 -5.33 5.77
N THR A 112 15.94 -6.22 5.79
CA THR A 112 17.32 -5.88 6.20
C THR A 112 18.36 -6.04 5.08
N SER A 113 17.96 -6.38 3.85
CA SER A 113 18.85 -6.27 2.68
C SER A 113 18.18 -6.35 1.29
N SER A 114 16.86 -6.47 1.20
CA SER A 114 16.14 -6.53 -0.09
C SER A 114 15.25 -5.31 -0.27
N ALA A 115 15.18 -4.76 -1.50
CA ALA A 115 14.30 -3.66 -1.83
C ALA A 115 12.85 -3.94 -1.37
N PHE A 116 12.16 -2.91 -0.88
CA PHE A 116 10.72 -2.94 -0.64
C PHE A 116 10.02 -3.47 -1.89
N LYS A 117 9.14 -4.47 -1.72
CA LYS A 117 8.33 -5.05 -2.79
C LYS A 117 6.89 -4.68 -2.56
N MET A 118 6.22 -4.23 -3.60
CA MET A 118 4.77 -4.05 -3.52
C MET A 118 4.12 -5.42 -3.30
N ASN A 119 2.95 -5.44 -2.66
CA ASN A 119 2.17 -6.65 -2.47
C ASN A 119 0.84 -6.55 -3.23
N PRO A 120 0.86 -6.73 -4.58
CA PRO A 120 -0.31 -6.50 -5.40
C PRO A 120 -1.57 -7.15 -4.84
N GLN A 121 -2.66 -6.40 -4.81
CA GLN A 121 -3.97 -6.88 -4.38
C GLN A 121 -4.92 -6.92 -5.57
N LEU A 122 -5.85 -7.88 -5.57
CA LEU A 122 -6.84 -8.04 -6.62
C LEU A 122 -8.23 -8.29 -6.04
N THR A 123 -9.21 -7.71 -6.71
CA THR A 123 -10.63 -7.97 -6.50
C THR A 123 -11.27 -8.33 -7.83
N PHE A 124 -12.16 -9.33 -7.81
CA PHE A 124 -12.88 -9.83 -8.98
C PHE A 124 -14.37 -9.84 -8.70
N THR A 125 -15.16 -9.33 -9.64
CA THR A 125 -16.62 -9.30 -9.56
C THR A 125 -17.22 -9.72 -10.91
N PRO A 126 -18.01 -10.80 -10.97
CA PRO A 126 -18.30 -11.76 -9.89
C PRO A 126 -17.09 -12.67 -9.56
N THR A 127 -17.14 -13.41 -8.45
CA THR A 127 -16.14 -14.44 -8.08
C THR A 127 -16.48 -15.84 -8.62
N SER A 128 -17.64 -15.99 -9.26
CA SER A 128 -18.09 -17.20 -9.95
C SER A 128 -18.99 -16.87 -11.13
N GLY A 129 -19.05 -17.75 -12.13
CA GLY A 129 -19.90 -17.57 -13.32
C GLY A 129 -19.79 -18.71 -14.31
N SER A 130 -20.54 -18.65 -15.41
CA SER A 130 -20.46 -19.65 -16.48
C SER A 130 -19.29 -19.38 -17.44
N ALA A 131 -19.03 -20.31 -18.35
CA ALA A 131 -18.27 -19.98 -19.56
C ALA A 131 -18.89 -18.76 -20.27
N SER A 132 -18.06 -17.95 -20.93
CA SER A 132 -18.44 -16.69 -21.57
C SER A 132 -18.94 -15.59 -20.63
N ALA A 133 -18.88 -15.76 -19.30
CA ALA A 133 -19.18 -14.69 -18.37
C ALA A 133 -18.12 -13.57 -18.44
N THR A 134 -18.58 -12.32 -18.36
CA THR A 134 -17.69 -11.16 -18.20
C THR A 134 -17.37 -10.97 -16.72
N VAL A 135 -16.09 -10.82 -16.42
CA VAL A 135 -15.57 -10.58 -15.07
C VAL A 135 -14.89 -9.23 -15.05
N THR A 136 -15.24 -8.41 -14.06
CA THR A 136 -14.56 -7.16 -13.75
C THR A 136 -13.45 -7.43 -12.75
N VAL A 137 -12.26 -6.93 -13.03
CA VAL A 137 -11.07 -7.00 -12.18
C VAL A 137 -10.61 -5.59 -11.82
N SER A 138 -10.28 -5.40 -10.55
CA SER A 138 -9.59 -4.21 -10.04
C SER A 138 -8.40 -4.65 -9.21
N GLY A 139 -7.38 -3.82 -9.14
CA GLY A 139 -6.18 -4.12 -8.38
C GLY A 139 -5.46 -2.87 -7.91
N SER A 140 -4.61 -3.06 -6.90
CA SER A 140 -3.77 -2.03 -6.30
C SER A 140 -2.39 -2.59 -6.01
N GLU A 141 -1.43 -1.70 -5.73
CA GLU A 141 -0.04 -2.07 -5.43
C GLU A 141 0.64 -2.85 -6.56
N PHE A 142 0.26 -2.58 -7.81
CA PHE A 142 1.07 -2.91 -8.98
C PHE A 142 2.08 -1.79 -9.24
N GLY A 143 3.10 -2.03 -10.07
CA GLY A 143 4.03 -0.96 -10.43
C GLY A 143 3.34 0.22 -11.14
N ILE A 144 3.81 1.43 -10.83
CA ILE A 144 3.30 2.69 -11.39
C ILE A 144 3.34 2.65 -12.91
N ARG A 145 2.22 2.98 -13.57
CA ARG A 145 2.14 3.05 -15.03
C ARG A 145 2.63 1.76 -15.73
N ASN A 146 2.70 0.63 -15.01
CA ASN A 146 3.07 -0.63 -15.61
C ASN A 146 1.94 -1.15 -16.47
N LYS A 147 2.31 -1.71 -17.62
CA LYS A 147 1.40 -2.56 -18.38
C LYS A 147 1.15 -3.82 -17.59
N LEU A 148 -0.10 -4.25 -17.50
CA LEU A 148 -0.49 -5.46 -16.78
C LEU A 148 -1.10 -6.46 -17.75
N LYS A 149 -0.97 -7.75 -17.43
CA LYS A 149 -1.59 -8.86 -18.17
C LYS A 149 -2.45 -9.69 -17.25
N VAL A 150 -3.66 -10.02 -17.69
CA VAL A 150 -4.60 -10.89 -16.98
C VAL A 150 -4.49 -12.30 -17.55
N TYR A 151 -4.45 -13.30 -16.67
CA TYR A 151 -4.41 -14.72 -17.02
C TYR A 151 -5.57 -15.47 -16.35
N PHE A 152 -6.21 -16.35 -17.10
CA PHE A 152 -7.17 -17.33 -16.61
C PHE A 152 -6.63 -18.74 -16.86
N ASN A 153 -6.40 -19.50 -15.80
CA ASN A 153 -5.83 -20.84 -15.86
C ASN A 153 -4.54 -20.94 -16.70
N GLY A 154 -3.70 -19.91 -16.62
CA GLY A 154 -2.45 -19.80 -17.40
C GLY A 154 -2.60 -19.28 -18.83
N GLN A 155 -3.83 -19.09 -19.35
CA GLN A 155 -4.08 -18.46 -20.64
C GLN A 155 -4.16 -16.95 -20.49
N GLU A 156 -3.43 -16.19 -21.30
CA GLU A 156 -3.52 -14.73 -21.36
C GLU A 156 -4.87 -14.29 -21.92
N MET A 157 -5.52 -13.33 -21.25
CA MET A 157 -6.84 -12.84 -21.57
C MET A 157 -6.76 -11.44 -22.17
N THR A 158 -7.55 -11.19 -23.21
CA THR A 158 -7.78 -9.83 -23.71
C THR A 158 -8.65 -9.07 -22.71
N THR A 159 -8.22 -7.86 -22.36
CA THR A 159 -8.94 -6.99 -21.44
C THR A 159 -9.63 -5.83 -22.16
N SER A 160 -10.57 -5.19 -21.48
CA SER A 160 -11.06 -3.86 -21.85
C SER A 160 -10.93 -2.97 -20.61
N PRO A 161 -10.08 -1.93 -20.63
CA PRO A 161 -9.24 -1.47 -21.75
C PRO A 161 -8.07 -2.42 -22.10
N ASP A 162 -7.52 -2.27 -23.32
CA ASP A 162 -6.28 -2.90 -23.80
C ASP A 162 -5.41 -1.84 -24.51
N PRO A 163 -4.15 -1.59 -24.08
CA PRO A 163 -3.47 -2.24 -22.97
C PRO A 163 -4.09 -1.89 -21.60
N LEU A 164 -4.14 -2.87 -20.71
CA LEU A 164 -4.34 -2.61 -19.28
C LEU A 164 -3.08 -1.97 -18.71
N VAL A 165 -3.22 -0.78 -18.13
CA VAL A 165 -2.13 -0.02 -17.52
C VAL A 165 -2.58 0.42 -16.13
N ALA A 166 -1.73 0.22 -15.13
CA ALA A 166 -1.94 0.81 -13.82
C ALA A 166 -1.83 2.35 -13.87
N ASP A 167 -2.51 3.04 -12.98
CA ASP A 167 -2.42 4.48 -12.83
C ASP A 167 -1.07 4.92 -12.21
N ASP A 168 -0.97 6.21 -11.90
CA ASP A 168 0.17 6.82 -11.24
C ASP A 168 0.37 6.34 -9.79
N LYS A 169 -0.61 5.63 -9.23
CA LYS A 169 -0.59 5.00 -7.90
C LYS A 169 -0.42 3.48 -7.95
N GLY A 170 -0.20 2.91 -9.14
CA GLY A 170 -0.09 1.45 -9.26
C GLY A 170 -1.42 0.71 -9.12
N SER A 171 -2.54 1.41 -9.31
CA SER A 171 -3.89 0.88 -9.19
C SER A 171 -4.62 0.85 -10.53
N PHE A 172 -5.63 0.02 -10.65
CA PHE A 172 -6.54 0.01 -11.79
C PHE A 172 -7.92 -0.49 -11.34
N SER A 173 -8.97 -0.02 -12.00
CA SER A 173 -10.34 -0.44 -11.70
C SER A 173 -11.18 -0.52 -12.96
N GLY A 174 -12.31 -1.24 -12.87
CA GLY A 174 -13.28 -1.33 -13.96
C GLY A 174 -12.79 -2.09 -15.20
N THR A 175 -11.64 -2.78 -15.12
CA THR A 175 -11.13 -3.56 -16.25
C THR A 175 -11.92 -4.85 -16.38
N THR A 176 -12.27 -5.25 -17.60
CA THR A 176 -13.09 -6.45 -17.85
C THR A 176 -12.35 -7.44 -18.74
N PHE A 177 -12.64 -8.73 -18.55
CA PHE A 177 -12.27 -9.81 -19.47
C PHE A 177 -13.38 -10.87 -19.48
N THR A 178 -13.39 -11.76 -20.48
CA THR A 178 -14.43 -12.79 -20.63
C THR A 178 -13.86 -14.18 -20.44
N ILE A 179 -14.50 -15.03 -19.62
CA ILE A 179 -14.11 -16.43 -19.44
C ILE A 179 -14.19 -17.17 -20.79
N PRO A 180 -13.17 -17.95 -21.19
CA PRO A 180 -13.19 -18.66 -22.47
C PRO A 180 -14.45 -19.51 -22.67
N ALA A 181 -14.99 -19.46 -23.88
CA ALA A 181 -16.10 -20.32 -24.27
C ALA A 181 -15.69 -21.81 -24.14
N GLY A 182 -16.62 -22.64 -23.69
CA GLY A 182 -16.36 -24.08 -23.50
C GLY A 182 -15.60 -24.45 -22.23
N THR A 183 -15.32 -23.49 -21.34
CA THR A 183 -14.74 -23.80 -20.02
C THR A 183 -15.71 -24.66 -19.21
N THR A 184 -15.26 -25.84 -18.78
CA THR A 184 -16.06 -26.76 -17.95
C THR A 184 -16.18 -26.25 -16.52
N ALA A 185 -17.20 -26.69 -15.79
CA ALA A 185 -17.34 -26.40 -14.37
C ALA A 185 -16.08 -26.83 -13.59
N GLY A 186 -15.61 -25.97 -12.69
CA GLY A 186 -14.33 -26.16 -12.01
C GLY A 186 -13.85 -24.92 -11.26
N THR A 187 -12.73 -25.03 -10.55
CA THR A 187 -12.06 -23.89 -9.91
C THR A 187 -10.78 -23.57 -10.66
N PHE A 188 -10.62 -22.33 -11.08
CA PHE A 188 -9.52 -21.88 -11.91
C PHE A 188 -8.78 -20.72 -11.26
N GLU A 189 -7.48 -20.62 -11.54
CA GLU A 189 -6.67 -19.48 -11.10
C GLU A 189 -6.91 -18.28 -12.01
N LEU A 190 -7.19 -17.14 -11.40
CA LEU A 190 -7.06 -15.82 -12.01
C LEU A 190 -5.77 -15.19 -11.51
N LYS A 191 -5.00 -14.62 -12.42
CA LYS A 191 -3.71 -14.00 -12.10
C LYS A 191 -3.55 -12.70 -12.88
N VAL A 192 -3.06 -11.66 -12.23
CA VAL A 192 -2.62 -10.42 -12.91
C VAL A 192 -1.13 -10.24 -12.65
N VAL A 193 -0.38 -9.92 -13.70
CA VAL A 193 1.08 -9.80 -13.66
C VAL A 193 1.48 -8.47 -14.27
N GLY A 194 2.33 -7.71 -13.58
CA GLY A 194 3.00 -6.55 -14.17
C GLY A 194 3.99 -6.96 -15.25
N VAL A 195 4.10 -6.18 -16.32
CA VAL A 195 5.09 -6.36 -17.38
C VAL A 195 6.10 -5.23 -17.26
N THR A 196 7.38 -5.56 -17.06
CA THR A 196 8.45 -4.56 -17.16
C THR A 196 8.57 -4.08 -18.61
N PRO A 197 8.69 -2.76 -18.85
CA PRO A 197 9.11 -2.25 -20.15
C PRO A 197 10.45 -2.87 -20.57
N THR A 198 10.54 -3.36 -21.80
CA THR A 198 11.58 -4.31 -22.28
C THR A 198 13.00 -3.76 -22.50
N ASP A 199 13.33 -2.54 -22.08
CA ASP A 199 14.65 -1.93 -22.33
C ASP A 199 15.32 -1.49 -21.01
N TRP A 200 16.58 -1.81 -20.64
CA TRP A 200 17.70 -2.42 -21.37
C TRP A 200 18.86 -2.90 -20.47
N LYS A 201 18.72 -3.08 -19.15
CA LYS A 201 19.77 -3.74 -18.35
C LYS A 201 19.19 -4.66 -17.29
N LYS A 202 19.45 -5.96 -17.50
CA LYS A 202 19.23 -7.10 -16.61
C LYS A 202 19.32 -6.71 -15.13
N HIS A 203 18.17 -6.53 -14.51
CA HIS A 203 17.88 -7.17 -13.24
C HIS A 203 16.53 -7.86 -13.42
N ASP A 204 16.47 -9.13 -13.01
CA ASP A 204 15.27 -9.93 -12.85
C ASP A 204 14.38 -9.26 -11.79
N LEU A 205 13.80 -8.11 -12.15
CA LEU A 205 12.88 -7.35 -11.32
C LEU A 205 11.59 -8.16 -11.33
N LYS A 206 11.36 -8.89 -10.24
CA LYS A 206 10.14 -9.64 -10.01
C LYS A 206 8.97 -8.66 -10.15
N THR A 207 8.27 -8.72 -11.28
CA THR A 207 7.06 -7.94 -11.46
C THR A 207 6.04 -8.40 -10.44
N GLY A 208 5.43 -7.45 -9.71
CA GLY A 208 4.34 -7.77 -8.82
C GLY A 208 3.28 -8.61 -9.54
N TYR A 209 2.84 -9.69 -8.89
CA TYR A 209 1.70 -10.48 -9.33
C TYR A 209 0.74 -10.70 -8.18
N ALA A 210 -0.53 -10.86 -8.51
CA ALA A 210 -1.56 -11.30 -7.57
C ALA A 210 -2.43 -12.37 -8.21
N ARG A 211 -3.04 -13.21 -7.36
CA ARG A 211 -3.86 -14.34 -7.79
C ARG A 211 -5.14 -14.47 -6.97
N HIS A 212 -6.18 -15.01 -7.60
CA HIS A 212 -7.48 -15.30 -6.99
C HIS A 212 -8.04 -16.61 -7.54
N ARG A 213 -8.96 -17.24 -6.82
CA ARG A 213 -9.65 -18.46 -7.29
C ARG A 213 -11.04 -18.08 -7.80
N PHE A 214 -11.34 -18.44 -9.05
CA PHE A 214 -12.65 -18.24 -9.66
C PHE A 214 -13.35 -19.57 -9.86
N ARG A 215 -14.64 -19.64 -9.52
CA ARG A 215 -15.45 -20.85 -9.68
C ARG A 215 -16.31 -20.76 -10.94
N VAL A 216 -16.07 -21.65 -11.90
CA VAL A 216 -16.95 -21.84 -13.05
C VAL A 216 -18.06 -22.82 -12.67
N VAL A 217 -19.32 -22.42 -12.90
CA VAL A 217 -20.53 -23.20 -12.58
C VAL A 217 -21.30 -23.59 -13.83
#